data_AF-A0A832VY26-F1
#
_entry.id   AF-A0A832VY26-F1
#
_cell.length_a   1.000
_cell.length_b   1.000
_cell.length_c   1.000
_cell.angle_alpha   90.00
_cell.angle_beta   90.00
_cell.angle_gamma   90.00
#
_symmetry.space_group_name_H-M   'P 1'
#
loop_
_entity.id
_entity.type
_entity.pdbx_description
1 polymer ?
#
loop_
_entity_poly.entity_id
_entity_poly.type
_entity_poly.pdbx_seq_one_letter_code
_entity_poly.pdbx_strand_id
1 'polypeptide(L)'
;DLPTARIYWNLAGMGTTMNLLETSVQVLGDIYCGREMIIGPVGRGANRPDMSSGMDAQFVNRVLDIFCGMPSDVIAEVMERTVSQYREEVKNAPEVVPFGKCYGEGLRPKKVYLEMVEAVLSGFV
;
A
#
# COMPACT_ATOMS: atom_id res chain seq x y z
N ASP A 1 -11.06 -12.83 23.10
CA ASP A 1 -10.17 -12.60 21.94
C ASP A 1 -9.18 -11.50 22.23
N LEU A 2 -7.92 -11.68 21.84
CA LEU A 2 -6.89 -10.65 21.93
C LEU A 2 -6.78 -9.96 20.56
N PRO A 3 -6.77 -8.62 20.50
CA PRO A 3 -6.62 -7.92 19.24
C PRO A 3 -5.30 -8.27 18.58
N THR A 4 -5.33 -8.51 17.27
CA THR A 4 -4.14 -8.84 16.49
C THR A 4 -3.70 -7.66 15.63
N ALA A 5 -2.39 -7.48 15.50
CA ALA A 5 -1.80 -6.40 14.72
C ALA A 5 -0.83 -6.94 13.68
N ARG A 6 -0.70 -6.22 12.56
CA ARG A 6 0.32 -6.50 11.55
C ARG A 6 1.04 -5.22 11.15
N ILE A 7 2.37 -5.34 11.02
CA ILE A 7 3.21 -4.28 10.47
C ILE A 7 3.46 -4.57 8.99
N TYR A 8 3.27 -3.57 8.13
CA TYR A 8 3.46 -3.71 6.68
C TYR A 8 4.86 -3.31 6.26
N TRP A 9 5.61 -4.32 5.82
CA TRP A 9 6.99 -4.18 5.35
C TRP A 9 7.05 -4.45 3.87
N ASN A 10 7.08 -3.39 3.07
CA ASN A 10 7.11 -3.50 1.62
C ASN A 10 8.54 -3.65 1.10
N LEU A 11 8.68 -4.34 -0.03
CA LEU A 11 9.97 -4.48 -0.70
C LEU A 11 10.30 -3.25 -1.54
N ALA A 12 9.28 -2.66 -2.18
CA ALA A 12 9.42 -1.43 -2.91
C ALA A 12 9.52 -0.22 -1.97
N GLY A 13 10.15 0.84 -2.46
CA GLY A 13 10.25 2.09 -1.73
C GLY A 13 8.98 2.93 -1.81
N MET A 14 8.86 3.84 -0.85
CA MET A 14 7.80 4.86 -0.82
C MET A 14 7.74 5.62 -2.15
N GLY A 15 6.52 6.02 -2.53
CA GLY A 15 6.26 6.80 -3.73
C GLY A 15 6.44 6.02 -5.03
N THR A 16 6.29 4.69 -4.97
CA THR A 16 6.30 3.80 -6.14
C THR A 16 4.97 3.07 -6.25
N THR A 17 4.54 2.77 -7.48
CA THR A 17 3.33 1.99 -7.72
C THR A 17 3.40 0.62 -7.06
N MET A 18 4.56 -0.04 -7.11
CA MET A 18 4.75 -1.35 -6.48
C MET A 18 4.53 -1.30 -4.97
N ASN A 19 4.98 -0.26 -4.26
CA ASN A 19 4.72 -0.11 -2.83
C ASN A 19 3.21 -0.02 -2.52
N LEU A 20 2.44 0.69 -3.34
CA LEU A 20 0.98 0.75 -3.19
C LEU A 20 0.31 -0.61 -3.47
N LEU A 21 0.78 -1.35 -4.48
CA LEU A 21 0.25 -2.69 -4.78
C LEU A 21 0.57 -3.70 -3.66
N GLU A 22 1.80 -3.70 -3.14
CA GLU A 22 2.22 -4.53 -2.00
C GLU A 22 1.41 -4.21 -0.73
N THR A 23 1.15 -2.92 -0.49
CA THR A 23 0.27 -2.48 0.60
C THR A 23 -1.15 -2.98 0.40
N SER A 24 -1.69 -2.86 -0.81
CA SER A 24 -3.07 -3.29 -1.12
C SER A 24 -3.26 -4.77 -0.84
N VAL A 25 -2.33 -5.62 -1.27
CA VAL A 25 -2.37 -7.07 -1.01
C VAL A 25 -2.33 -7.38 0.48
N GLN A 26 -1.54 -6.64 1.27
CA GLN A 26 -1.50 -6.82 2.72
C GLN A 26 -2.80 -6.38 3.40
N VAL A 27 -3.39 -5.25 2.98
CA VAL A 27 -4.71 -4.79 3.47
C VAL A 27 -5.78 -5.83 3.15
N LEU A 28 -5.85 -6.29 1.90
CA LEU A 28 -6.82 -7.31 1.47
C LEU A 28 -6.64 -8.61 2.27
N GLY A 29 -5.40 -9.05 2.49
CA GLY A 29 -5.12 -10.23 3.30
C GLY A 29 -5.54 -10.06 4.76
N ASP A 30 -5.40 -8.86 5.33
CA ASP A 30 -5.82 -8.57 6.70
C ASP A 30 -7.35 -8.41 6.82
N ILE A 31 -8.03 -7.86 5.82
CA ILE A 31 -9.51 -7.91 5.71
C ILE A 31 -9.96 -9.37 5.67
N TYR A 32 -9.35 -10.18 4.79
CA TYR A 32 -9.69 -11.58 4.60
C TYR A 32 -9.49 -12.41 5.88
N CYS A 33 -8.44 -12.11 6.65
CA CYS A 33 -8.12 -12.83 7.88
C CYS A 33 -8.77 -12.24 9.15
N GLY A 34 -9.49 -11.12 9.07
CA GLY A 34 -10.14 -10.48 10.21
C GLY A 34 -9.19 -9.77 11.18
N ARG A 35 -8.15 -9.08 10.68
CA ARG A 35 -7.20 -8.31 11.51
C ARG A 35 -7.85 -7.07 12.12
N GLU A 36 -7.60 -6.80 13.41
CA GLU A 36 -8.13 -5.62 14.09
C GLU A 36 -7.26 -4.35 13.95
N MET A 37 -5.95 -4.51 13.78
CA MET A 37 -5.01 -3.38 13.71
C MET A 37 -3.99 -3.52 12.58
N ILE A 38 -3.84 -2.43 11.82
CA ILE A 38 -2.87 -2.29 10.74
C ILE A 38 -1.86 -1.20 11.13
N ILE A 39 -0.57 -1.50 10.97
CA ILE A 39 0.53 -0.60 11.30
C ILE A 39 1.41 -0.42 10.05
N GLY A 40 1.45 0.80 9.49
CA GLY A 40 2.28 1.14 8.33
C GLY A 40 1.47 1.73 7.18
N PRO A 41 1.91 1.54 5.92
CA PRO A 41 3.05 0.75 5.48
C PRO A 41 4.38 1.51 5.57
N VAL A 42 5.47 0.74 5.53
CA VAL A 42 6.82 1.27 5.34
C VAL A 42 7.47 0.64 4.11
N GLY A 43 8.04 1.47 3.26
CA GLY A 43 8.80 1.04 2.08
C GLY A 43 10.20 0.53 2.44
N ARG A 44 10.78 -0.31 1.58
CA ARG A 44 12.14 -0.89 1.73
C ARG A 44 12.45 -1.47 3.12
N GLY A 45 11.48 -2.07 3.78
CA GLY A 45 11.74 -2.62 5.12
C GLY A 45 12.17 -1.56 6.16
N ALA A 46 11.83 -0.27 5.95
CA ALA A 46 12.35 0.89 6.69
C ALA A 46 13.88 0.89 6.91
N ASN A 47 14.65 0.39 5.94
CA ASN A 47 16.09 0.20 6.09
C ASN A 47 16.93 1.49 6.12
N ARG A 48 16.31 2.64 5.85
CA ARG A 48 16.92 3.99 5.88
C ARG A 48 15.81 5.07 6.06
N PRO A 49 16.16 6.34 6.33
CA PRO A 49 15.20 7.43 6.46
C PRO A 49 14.33 7.66 5.20
N ASP A 50 13.23 8.39 5.37
CA ASP A 50 12.32 8.83 4.29
C ASP A 50 11.63 7.69 3.53
N MET A 51 11.25 6.62 4.24
CA MET A 51 10.61 5.42 3.68
C MET A 51 9.11 5.28 3.96
N SER A 52 8.49 6.30 4.54
CA SER A 52 7.04 6.30 4.80
C SER A 52 6.51 7.71 4.81
N SER A 53 5.22 7.84 4.51
CA SER A 53 4.54 9.12 4.53
C SER A 53 3.08 8.99 4.97
N GLY A 54 2.45 10.13 5.29
CA GLY A 54 1.03 10.15 5.64
C GLY A 54 0.11 9.69 4.51
N MET A 55 0.53 9.84 3.25
CA MET A 55 -0.21 9.37 2.08
C MET A 55 -0.25 7.84 2.00
N ASP A 56 0.82 7.15 2.39
CA ASP A 56 0.82 5.69 2.43
C ASP A 56 -0.20 5.15 3.45
N ALA A 57 -0.30 5.80 4.61
CA ALA A 57 -1.31 5.47 5.62
C ALA A 57 -2.73 5.85 5.17
N GLN A 58 -2.91 6.98 4.47
CA GLN A 58 -4.19 7.32 3.87
C GLN A 58 -4.61 6.31 2.80
N PHE A 59 -3.66 5.82 2.00
CA PHE A 59 -3.92 4.81 0.99
C PHE A 59 -4.46 3.51 1.61
N VAL A 60 -3.94 3.07 2.76
CA VAL A 60 -4.51 1.94 3.52
C VAL A 60 -5.98 2.16 3.83
N ASN A 61 -6.35 3.33 4.35
CA ASN A 61 -7.76 3.66 4.64
C ASN A 61 -8.63 3.63 3.38
N ARG A 62 -8.11 4.08 2.24
CA ARG A 62 -8.86 4.08 0.97
C ARG A 62 -9.11 2.66 0.47
N VAL A 63 -8.15 1.75 0.64
CA VAL A 63 -8.33 0.32 0.33
C VAL A 63 -9.35 -0.30 1.30
N LEU A 64 -9.28 0.02 2.60
CA LEU A 64 -10.28 -0.43 3.58
C LEU A 64 -11.69 0.05 3.22
N ASP A 65 -11.86 1.33 2.88
CA ASP A 65 -13.16 1.92 2.50
C ASP A 65 -13.78 1.21 1.29
N ILE A 66 -12.95 0.73 0.35
CA ILE A 66 -13.42 0.01 -0.84
C ILE A 66 -13.83 -1.42 -0.49
N PHE A 67 -13.03 -2.13 0.30
CA PHE A 67 -13.09 -3.60 0.38
C PHE A 67 -13.69 -4.15 1.68
N CYS A 68 -13.73 -3.40 2.77
CA CYS A 68 -14.30 -3.89 4.02
C CYS A 68 -15.77 -4.29 3.85
N GLY A 69 -16.10 -5.51 4.26
CA GLY A 69 -17.46 -6.06 4.15
C GLY A 69 -17.78 -6.71 2.79
N MET A 70 -16.85 -6.71 1.83
CA MET A 70 -17.01 -7.48 0.60
C MET A 70 -16.89 -9.00 0.84
N PRO A 71 -17.53 -9.82 0.00
CA PRO A 71 -17.36 -11.29 0.03
C PRO A 71 -15.91 -11.74 -0.09
N SER A 72 -15.54 -12.80 0.62
CA SER A 72 -14.15 -13.30 0.69
C SER A 72 -13.61 -13.77 -0.67
N ASP A 73 -14.47 -14.31 -1.54
CA ASP A 73 -14.13 -14.71 -2.90
C ASP A 73 -13.76 -13.50 -3.78
N VAL A 74 -14.49 -12.39 -3.65
CA VAL A 74 -14.15 -11.11 -4.31
C VAL A 74 -12.79 -10.59 -3.83
N ILE A 75 -12.55 -10.61 -2.51
CA ILE A 75 -11.26 -10.20 -1.93
C ILE A 75 -10.12 -11.06 -2.46
N ALA A 76 -10.30 -12.38 -2.51
CA ALA A 76 -9.29 -13.31 -3.01
C ALA A 76 -8.97 -13.08 -4.50
N GLU A 77 -9.99 -12.85 -5.34
CA GLU A 77 -9.81 -12.55 -6.76
C GLU A 77 -8.99 -11.26 -6.98
N VAL A 78 -9.37 -10.18 -6.28
CA VAL A 78 -8.66 -8.90 -6.39
C VAL A 78 -7.23 -9.02 -5.88
N MET A 79 -7.00 -9.77 -4.80
CA MET A 79 -5.67 -10.03 -4.27
C MET A 79 -4.78 -10.72 -5.32
N GLU A 80 -5.24 -11.79 -5.98
CA GLU A 80 -4.49 -12.48 -7.04
C GLU A 80 -4.20 -11.54 -8.22
N ARG A 81 -5.21 -10.78 -8.67
CA ARG A 81 -5.04 -9.80 -9.74
C ARG A 81 -4.00 -8.75 -9.37
N THR A 82 -4.00 -8.28 -8.14
CA THR A 82 -3.05 -7.26 -7.65
C THR A 82 -1.63 -7.82 -7.57
N VAL A 83 -1.44 -9.03 -7.03
CA VAL A 83 -0.12 -9.71 -7.00
C VAL A 83 0.44 -9.90 -8.41
N SER A 84 -0.41 -10.25 -9.38
CA SER A 84 0.02 -10.47 -10.77
C SER A 84 0.66 -9.25 -11.42
N GLN A 85 0.35 -8.03 -10.95
CA GLN A 85 0.88 -6.78 -11.49
C GLN A 85 2.34 -6.50 -11.10
N TYR A 86 2.87 -7.15 -10.04
CA TYR A 86 4.23 -6.86 -9.56
C TYR A 86 5.08 -8.09 -9.27
N ARG A 87 4.51 -9.31 -9.26
CA ARG A 87 5.24 -10.52 -8.84
C ARG A 87 6.52 -10.80 -9.63
N GLU A 88 6.56 -10.44 -10.91
CA GLU A 88 7.74 -10.62 -11.76
C GLU A 88 8.85 -9.58 -11.47
N GLU A 89 8.46 -8.42 -10.90
CA GLU A 89 9.37 -7.31 -10.59
C GLU A 89 9.93 -7.37 -9.17
N VAL A 90 9.59 -8.39 -8.37
CA VAL A 90 10.05 -8.54 -6.98
C VAL A 90 11.58 -8.47 -6.86
N LYS A 91 12.31 -9.07 -7.81
CA LYS A 91 13.79 -9.04 -7.81
C LYS A 91 14.36 -7.65 -8.13
N ASN A 92 13.58 -6.81 -8.80
CA ASN A 92 13.97 -5.47 -9.26
C ASN A 92 13.14 -4.37 -8.59
N ALA A 93 12.61 -4.64 -7.39
CA ALA A 93 11.70 -3.74 -6.71
C ALA A 93 12.28 -2.32 -6.60
N PRO A 94 11.53 -1.28 -7.02
CA PRO A 94 12.04 0.07 -7.13
C PRO A 94 12.44 0.61 -5.76
N GLU A 95 13.60 1.27 -5.72
CA GLU A 95 14.29 1.60 -4.48
C GLU A 95 13.59 2.65 -3.62
N VAL A 96 13.24 3.81 -4.18
CA VAL A 96 12.61 4.93 -3.46
C VAL A 96 12.32 6.06 -4.45
N VAL A 97 11.23 6.79 -4.20
CA VAL A 97 11.12 8.19 -4.61
C VAL A 97 11.35 9.04 -3.35
N PRO A 98 12.42 9.85 -3.29
CA PRO A 98 12.73 10.65 -2.09
C PRO A 98 11.51 11.44 -1.60
N PHE A 99 11.34 11.60 -0.28
CA PHE A 99 10.19 12.31 0.28
C PHE A 99 9.94 13.67 -0.38
N GLY A 100 11.00 14.46 -0.61
CA GLY A 100 10.91 15.75 -1.30
C GLY A 100 10.45 15.70 -2.78
N LYS A 101 10.43 14.52 -3.42
CA LYS A 101 9.82 14.31 -4.74
C LYS A 101 8.33 13.94 -4.64
N CYS A 102 7.90 13.39 -3.51
CA CYS A 102 6.51 13.04 -3.22
C CYS A 102 5.75 14.16 -2.49
N TYR A 103 6.46 15.03 -1.76
CA TYR A 103 5.89 16.08 -0.93
C TYR A 103 6.49 17.46 -1.24
N GLY A 104 5.68 18.49 -1.04
CA GLY A 104 6.05 19.89 -1.20
C GLY A 104 5.91 20.68 0.10
N GLU A 105 5.76 22.00 -0.05
CA GLU A 105 5.58 22.93 1.07
C GLU A 105 4.39 22.55 1.96
N GLY A 106 4.55 22.72 3.28
CA GLY A 106 3.51 22.41 4.26
C GLY A 106 3.20 20.92 4.38
N LEU A 107 4.13 20.03 4.00
CA LEU A 107 3.96 18.57 4.02
C LEU A 107 2.75 18.11 3.18
N ARG A 108 2.48 18.80 2.07
CA ARG A 108 1.43 18.41 1.14
C ARG A 108 1.95 17.43 0.10
N PRO A 109 1.24 16.32 -0.17
CA PRO A 109 1.55 15.43 -1.28
C PRO A 109 1.53 16.20 -2.60
N LYS A 110 2.51 15.95 -3.45
CA LYS A 110 2.57 16.48 -4.82
C LYS A 110 1.57 15.75 -5.71
N LYS A 111 1.15 16.42 -6.79
CA LYS A 111 0.22 15.88 -7.78
C LYS A 111 0.62 14.49 -8.29
N VAL A 112 1.91 14.28 -8.57
CA VAL A 112 2.44 12.99 -9.03
C VAL A 112 2.13 11.83 -8.08
N TYR A 113 2.13 12.07 -6.77
CA TYR A 113 1.85 11.01 -5.81
C TYR A 113 0.34 10.77 -5.67
N LEU A 114 -0.46 11.83 -5.72
CA LEU A 114 -1.93 11.73 -5.75
C LEU A 114 -2.41 10.97 -6.99
N GLU A 115 -1.86 11.30 -8.16
CA GLU A 115 -2.18 10.62 -9.42
C GLU A 115 -1.79 9.14 -9.39
N MET A 116 -0.66 8.80 -8.79
CA MET A 116 -0.24 7.40 -8.59
C MET A 116 -1.20 6.63 -7.67
N VAL A 117 -1.63 7.26 -6.58
CA VAL A 117 -2.62 6.68 -5.65
C VAL A 117 -3.95 6.43 -6.37
N GLU A 118 -4.48 7.44 -7.06
CA GLU A 118 -5.75 7.32 -7.77
C GLU A 118 -5.67 6.31 -8.92
N ALA A 119 -4.54 6.22 -9.62
CA ALA A 119 -4.33 5.21 -10.66
C ALA A 119 -4.44 3.79 -10.09
N VAL A 120 -3.80 3.51 -8.94
CA VAL A 120 -3.89 2.19 -8.29
C VAL A 120 -5.31 1.91 -7.81
N LEU A 121 -5.96 2.87 -7.14
CA LEU A 121 -7.34 2.70 -6.66
C LEU A 121 -8.32 2.45 -7.82
N SER A 122 -8.16 3.17 -8.93
CA SER A 122 -9.01 3.00 -10.11
C SER A 122 -8.84 1.64 -10.79
N GLY A 123 -7.69 0.96 -10.62
CA GLY A 123 -7.46 -0.39 -11.14
C GLY A 123 -8.18 -1.50 -10.36
N PHE A 124 -8.85 -1.16 -9.26
CA PHE A 124 -9.67 -2.10 -8.50
C PHE A 124 -11.09 -2.23 -9.02
N VAL A 125 -11.62 -1.17 -9.64
CA VAL A 125 -13.01 -1.04 -10.12
C VAL A 125 -13.14 -1.49 -11.57
#